data_AF-A0A377KEY2-F1
#
_entry.id   AF-A0A377KEY2-F1
#
_cell.length_a   1.000
_cell.length_b   1.000
_cell.length_c   1.000
_cell.angle_alpha   90.00
_cell.angle_beta   90.00
_cell.angle_gamma   90.00
#
_symmetry.space_group_name_H-M   'P 1'
#
loop_
_entity.id
_entity.type
_entity.pdbx_description
1 polymer ?
#
loop_
_entity_poly.entity_id
_entity_poly.type
_entity_poly.pdbx_seq_one_letter_code
_entity_poly.pdbx_strand_id
1 'polypeptide(L)'
;MKRSGNAERRIQGQSDSPLTAKGEQQAMQVATRAKELGITHIISSDLGRTRRTAEIIAQACGCDIIFDSRLRELNMGVLETRNIDSLTEEEENWRRATGQWHR
;
A
#
# COMPACT_ATOMS: atom_id res chain seq x y z
N MET A 1 -17.59 2.19 2.45
CA MET A 1 -16.26 2.84 2.36
C MET A 1 -15.68 2.62 0.96
N LYS A 2 -15.72 3.61 0.06
CA LYS A 2 -15.18 3.47 -1.32
C LYS A 2 -13.64 3.48 -1.26
N ARG A 3 -12.99 2.36 -1.58
CA ARG A 3 -11.53 2.24 -1.70
C ARG A 3 -11.03 3.18 -2.80
N SER A 4 -10.59 4.38 -2.42
CA SER A 4 -10.05 5.37 -3.35
C SER A 4 -8.53 5.32 -3.33
N GLY A 5 -7.98 4.18 -3.76
CA GLY A 5 -6.54 3.93 -3.85
C GLY A 5 -6.15 3.18 -5.11
N ASN A 6 -6.97 3.26 -6.16
CA ASN A 6 -6.71 2.60 -7.42
C ASN A 6 -7.52 3.32 -8.51
N ALA A 7 -6.99 4.42 -9.05
CA ALA A 7 -7.65 5.16 -10.13
C ALA A 7 -7.95 4.25 -11.34
N GLU A 8 -7.17 3.18 -11.50
CA GLU A 8 -7.26 2.23 -12.63
C GLU A 8 -7.71 0.82 -12.22
N ARG A 9 -8.10 0.60 -10.95
CA ARG A 9 -8.52 -0.73 -10.42
C ARG A 9 -7.55 -1.88 -10.77
N ARG A 10 -6.25 -1.57 -10.85
CA ARG A 10 -5.18 -2.55 -11.15
C ARG A 10 -4.69 -3.26 -9.89
N ILE A 11 -4.42 -4.54 -9.98
CA ILE A 11 -3.76 -5.27 -8.88
C ILE A 11 -2.34 -4.73 -8.74
N GLN A 12 -1.95 -4.21 -7.57
CA GLN A 12 -0.62 -3.62 -7.39
C GLN A 12 0.41 -4.64 -6.87
N GLY A 13 0.01 -5.58 -6.00
CA GLY A 13 0.92 -6.59 -5.44
C GLY A 13 2.22 -5.98 -4.87
N GLN A 14 3.36 -6.58 -5.21
CA GLN A 14 4.69 -6.09 -4.84
C GLN A 14 5.33 -5.18 -5.88
N SER A 15 4.65 -4.91 -7.01
CA SER A 15 5.12 -3.94 -7.98
C SER A 15 5.33 -2.59 -7.31
N ASP A 16 6.53 -2.04 -7.53
CA ASP A 16 6.89 -0.76 -6.98
C ASP A 16 6.15 0.35 -7.76
N SER A 17 5.38 1.15 -7.03
CA SER A 17 4.60 2.23 -7.61
C SER A 17 4.66 3.47 -6.73
N PRO A 18 4.73 4.67 -7.34
CA PRO A 18 4.75 5.91 -6.57
C PRO A 18 3.39 6.16 -5.91
N LEU A 19 3.40 6.89 -4.80
CA LEU A 19 2.17 7.38 -4.19
C LEU A 19 1.51 8.42 -5.12
N THR A 20 0.21 8.29 -5.36
CA THR A 20 -0.54 9.27 -6.17
C THR A 20 -0.68 10.61 -5.43
N ALA A 21 -0.90 11.71 -6.16
CA ALA A 21 -1.15 13.02 -5.54
C ALA A 21 -2.32 12.98 -4.53
N LYS A 22 -3.40 12.25 -4.85
CA LYS A 22 -4.50 12.03 -3.91
C LYS A 22 -4.06 11.24 -2.67
N GLY A 23 -3.23 10.22 -2.86
CA GLY A 23 -2.63 9.45 -1.77
C GLY A 23 -1.74 10.31 -0.87
N GLU A 24 -0.97 11.24 -1.44
CA GLU A 24 -0.19 12.20 -0.65
C GLU A 24 -1.10 13.09 0.20
N GLN A 25 -2.18 13.63 -0.36
CA GLN A 25 -3.16 14.42 0.40
C GLN A 25 -3.78 13.62 1.55
N GLN A 26 -4.10 12.34 1.31
CA GLN A 26 -4.60 11.45 2.35
C GLN A 26 -3.55 11.18 3.44
N ALA A 27 -2.29 10.95 3.05
CA ALA A 27 -1.18 10.75 3.99
C ALA A 27 -0.97 11.99 4.87
N MET A 28 -1.05 13.20 4.31
CA MET A 28 -0.98 14.45 5.07
C MET A 28 -2.12 14.57 6.10
N GLN A 29 -3.34 14.19 5.74
CA GLN A 29 -4.48 14.19 6.68
C GLN A 29 -4.33 13.17 7.81
N VAL A 30 -3.67 12.04 7.54
CA VAL A 30 -3.31 11.06 8.57
C VAL A 30 -2.22 11.63 9.47
N ALA A 31 -1.18 12.23 8.88
CA ALA A 31 -0.05 12.83 9.59
C ALA A 31 -0.51 13.89 10.62
N THR A 32 -1.46 14.76 10.25
CA THR A 32 -2.05 15.74 11.17
C THR A 32 -2.63 15.10 12.42
N ARG A 33 -3.37 13.98 12.27
CA ARG A 33 -3.97 13.26 13.40
C ARG A 33 -2.92 12.47 14.19
N ALA A 34 -1.98 11.85 13.49
CA ALA A 34 -0.94 11.02 14.08
C ALA A 34 -0.01 11.81 15.01
N LYS A 35 0.24 13.10 14.73
CA LYS A 35 1.05 13.99 15.55
C LYS A 35 0.57 14.08 17.01
N GLU A 36 -0.74 13.94 17.25
CA GLU A 36 -1.35 14.04 18.58
C GLU A 36 -1.29 12.73 19.37
N LEU A 37 -0.88 11.62 18.74
CA LEU A 37 -0.92 10.27 19.33
C LEU A 37 0.37 9.86 20.04
N GLY A 38 1.42 10.70 20.02
CA GLY A 38 2.71 10.36 20.63
C GLY A 38 3.42 9.18 19.94
N ILE A 39 3.26 9.03 18.62
CA ILE A 39 3.95 7.99 17.84
C ILE A 39 5.45 8.21 17.90
N THR A 40 6.19 7.19 18.35
CA THR A 40 7.65 7.23 18.47
C THR A 40 8.39 6.54 17.33
N HIS A 41 7.71 5.67 16.57
CA HIS A 41 8.29 4.91 15.47
C HIS A 41 7.23 4.59 14.41
N ILE A 42 7.63 4.54 13.16
CA ILE A 42 6.82 4.03 12.05
C ILE A 42 7.49 2.79 11.48
N ILE A 43 6.73 1.73 11.28
CA ILE A 43 7.19 0.53 10.58
C ILE A 43 6.42 0.42 9.27
N SER A 44 7.13 0.32 8.14
CA SER A 44 6.53 0.30 6.81
C SER A 44 7.24 -0.70 5.91
N SER A 45 6.58 -1.18 4.85
CA SER A 45 7.30 -1.84 3.77
C SER A 45 8.06 -0.81 2.94
N ASP A 46 9.05 -1.28 2.20
CA ASP A 46 9.98 -0.46 1.43
C ASP A 46 9.46 -0.09 0.03
N LEU A 47 8.24 -0.48 -0.34
CA LEU A 47 7.59 -0.10 -1.60
C LEU A 47 7.39 1.42 -1.66
N GLY A 48 7.58 2.04 -2.82
CA GLY A 48 7.55 3.49 -3.01
C GLY A 48 6.30 4.16 -2.44
N ARG A 49 5.12 3.57 -2.67
CA ARG A 49 3.84 4.08 -2.13
C ARG A 49 3.77 4.06 -0.60
N THR A 50 4.26 3.01 0.05
CA THR A 50 4.21 2.85 1.52
C THR A 50 5.34 3.63 2.17
N ARG A 51 6.51 3.68 1.52
CA ARG A 51 7.65 4.51 1.89
C ARG A 51 7.28 5.98 1.91
N ARG A 52 6.72 6.49 0.81
CA ARG A 52 6.30 7.90 0.73
C ARG A 52 5.23 8.26 1.75
N THR A 53 4.29 7.35 1.99
CA THR A 53 3.27 7.52 3.06
C THR A 53 3.93 7.60 4.44
N ALA A 54 4.86 6.70 4.74
CA ALA A 54 5.58 6.67 6.01
C ALA A 54 6.42 7.93 6.22
N GLU A 55 7.11 8.41 5.19
CA GLU A 55 7.90 9.66 5.24
C GLU A 55 7.04 10.87 5.63
N ILE A 56 5.86 11.02 5.00
CA ILE A 56 4.94 12.14 5.30
C ILE A 56 4.51 12.10 6.77
N ILE A 57 4.18 10.92 7.29
CA ILE A 57 3.70 10.77 8.68
C ILE A 57 4.85 10.93 9.67
N ALA A 58 6.01 10.32 9.41
CA ALA A 58 7.20 10.40 10.25
C ALA A 58 7.68 11.84 10.41
N GLN A 59 7.68 12.61 9.32
CA GLN A 59 8.04 14.02 9.35
C GLN A 59 7.13 14.83 10.28
N ALA A 60 5.82 14.55 10.30
CA ALA A 60 4.88 15.24 11.17
C ALA A 60 4.98 14.81 12.65
N CYS A 61 5.29 13.53 12.89
CA CYS A 61 5.46 12.97 14.22
C CYS A 61 6.87 13.22 14.81
N GLY A 62 7.87 13.55 13.98
CA GLY A 62 9.25 13.74 14.42
C GLY A 62 9.92 12.44 14.86
N CYS A 63 9.63 11.33 14.17
CA CYS A 63 10.10 10.00 14.56
C CYS A 63 10.77 9.22 13.42
N ASP A 64 11.44 8.13 13.78
CA ASP A 64 12.18 7.28 12.83
C ASP A 64 11.27 6.30 12.07
N ILE A 65 11.71 5.93 10.88
CA ILE A 65 11.08 4.91 10.05
C ILE A 65 11.95 3.66 10.01
N ILE A 66 11.32 2.52 10.28
CA ILE A 66 11.91 1.19 10.12
C ILE A 66 11.27 0.54 8.90
N PHE A 67 12.08 0.24 7.89
CA PHE A 67 11.61 -0.49 6.73
C PHE A 67 11.73 -1.99 6.92
N ASP A 68 10.65 -2.72 6.65
CA ASP A 68 10.60 -4.17 6.75
C ASP A 68 9.93 -4.76 5.49
N SER A 69 10.70 -5.46 4.66
CA SER A 69 10.19 -6.07 3.43
C SER A 69 9.17 -7.17 3.69
N ARG A 70 9.05 -7.70 4.91
CA ARG A 70 8.01 -8.66 5.30
C ARG A 70 6.62 -8.04 5.37
N LEU A 71 6.55 -6.69 5.45
CA LEU A 71 5.29 -5.94 5.40
C LEU A 71 4.82 -5.63 3.98
N ARG A 72 5.54 -6.07 2.94
CA ARG A 72 5.09 -5.89 1.55
C ARG A 72 3.75 -6.60 1.36
N GLU A 73 2.91 -6.04 0.48
CA GLU A 73 1.68 -6.70 0.04
C GLU A 73 1.95 -8.11 -0.52
N LEU A 74 0.88 -8.89 -0.65
CA LEU A 74 0.95 -10.19 -1.31
C LEU A 74 1.55 -10.06 -2.71
N ASN A 75 2.57 -10.88 -3.01
CA ASN A 75 3.08 -11.02 -4.37
C ASN A 75 2.02 -11.69 -5.24
N MET A 76 1.57 -11.00 -6.28
CA MET A 76 0.50 -11.47 -7.17
C MET A 76 1.05 -11.94 -8.52
N GLY A 77 2.37 -11.95 -8.70
CA GLY A 77 3.04 -12.42 -9.91
C GLY A 77 2.49 -11.76 -11.18
N VAL A 78 2.11 -12.58 -12.16
CA VAL A 78 1.58 -12.14 -13.46
C VAL A 78 0.26 -11.37 -13.36
N LEU A 79 -0.43 -11.43 -12.21
CA LEU A 79 -1.66 -10.67 -11.99
C LEU A 79 -1.35 -9.22 -11.60
N GLU A 80 -0.13 -8.89 -11.20
CA GLU A 80 0.27 -7.51 -10.97
C GLU A 80 0.07 -6.68 -12.24
N THR A 81 -0.54 -5.50 -12.09
CA THR A 81 -1.01 -4.58 -13.13
C THR A 81 -2.26 -4.99 -13.91
N ARG A 82 -2.78 -6.22 -13.77
CA ARG A 82 -4.06 -6.61 -14.40
C ARG A 82 -5.20 -5.78 -13.82
N ASN A 83 -6.10 -5.33 -14.69
CA ASN A 83 -7.32 -4.65 -14.26
C ASN A 83 -8.29 -5.69 -13.67
N ILE A 84 -8.71 -5.47 -12.43
CA ILE A 84 -9.59 -6.37 -11.66
C ILE A 84 -10.87 -6.70 -12.42
N ASP A 85 -11.40 -5.75 -13.19
CA ASP A 85 -12.67 -5.92 -13.91
C ASP A 85 -12.49 -6.66 -15.25
N SER A 86 -11.24 -6.99 -15.63
CA SER A 86 -10.88 -7.65 -16.90
C SER A 86 -10.27 -9.04 -16.70
N LEU A 87 -10.34 -9.58 -15.49
CA LEU A 87 -9.82 -10.90 -15.19
C LEU A 87 -10.71 -11.98 -15.83
N THR A 88 -10.08 -12.96 -16.44
CA THR A 88 -10.73 -14.22 -16.82
C THR A 88 -11.12 -15.04 -15.58
N GLU A 89 -11.98 -16.04 -15.75
CA GLU A 89 -12.34 -16.95 -14.65
C GLU A 89 -11.11 -17.67 -14.06
N GLU A 90 -10.15 -18.05 -14.90
CA GLU A 90 -8.90 -18.67 -14.47
C GLU A 90 -8.07 -17.70 -13.62
N GLU A 91 -7.90 -16.45 -14.06
CA GLU A 91 -7.16 -15.42 -13.33
C GLU A 91 -7.84 -15.04 -12.01
N GLU A 92 -9.17 -15.01 -11.95
CA GLU A 92 -9.92 -14.77 -10.71
C GLU A 92 -9.75 -15.94 -9.72
N ASN A 93 -9.76 -17.18 -10.22
CA ASN A 93 -9.47 -18.37 -9.41
C ASN A 93 -8.04 -18.32 -8.85
N TRP A 94 -7.06 -17.95 -9.69
CA TRP A 94 -5.68 -17.73 -9.24
C TRP A 94 -5.61 -16.63 -8.19
N ARG A 95 -6.25 -15.47 -8.41
CA ARG A 95 -6.27 -14.36 -7.42
C ARG A 95 -6.81 -14.80 -6.06
N ARG A 96 -7.86 -15.62 -6.04
CA ARG A 96 -8.47 -16.16 -4.81
C ARG A 96 -7.56 -17.17 -4.13
N ALA A 97 -6.96 -18.07 -4.90
CA ALA A 97 -6.03 -19.06 -4.40
C ALA A 97 -4.81 -18.39 -3.77
N THR A 98 -4.12 -17.47 -4.46
CA THR A 98 -2.93 -16.79 -3.94
C THR A 98 -3.19 -16.10 -2.60
N GLY A 99 -4.38 -15.51 -2.43
CA GLY A 99 -4.82 -14.91 -1.16
C GLY A 99 -5.19 -15.88 -0.03
N GLN A 100 -5.31 -17.19 -0.31
CA GLN A 100 -5.52 -18.25 0.68
C GLN A 100 -4.23 -18.97 1.07
N TRP A 101 -3.28 -19.16 0.15
CA TRP A 101 -2.03 -19.91 0.39
C TRP A 101 -1.01 -19.21 1.31
N HIS A 102 -1.15 -17.90 1.53
CA HIS A 102 -0.19 -17.09 2.30
C HIS A 102 -0.77 -16.55 3.62
N ARG A 103 -1.81 -17.21 4.17
CA ARG A 103 -2.39 -16.90 5.49
C ARG A 103 -1.89 -17.83 6.57
#